data_AF-A0A917WYX8-F1
#
_entry.id   AF-A0A917WYX8-F1
#
_cell.length_a   1.000
_cell.length_b   1.000
_cell.length_c   1.000
_cell.angle_alpha   90.00
_cell.angle_beta   90.00
_cell.angle_gamma   90.00
#
_symmetry.space_group_name_H-M   'P 1'
#
loop_
_entity.id
_entity.type
_entity.pdbx_description
1 polymer ?
#
loop_
_entity_poly.entity_id
_entity_poly.type
_entity_poly.pdbx_seq_one_letter_code
_entity_poly.pdbx_strand_id
1 'polypeptide(L)'
;MRITGMFLSASEVHCHHYIPSHLGGSDKFNNLRILHKEIHKLIHQTDTTTIYTLINNLGITEPMVQKINQYRKQCGLEPSI
;
A
#
# COMPACT_ATOMS: atom_id res chain seq x y z
N MET A 1 1.52 -11.29 4.39
CA MET A 1 1.06 -9.87 4.41
C MET A 1 -0.31 -9.75 3.75
N ARG A 2 -1.20 -8.83 4.19
CA ARG A 2 -2.65 -8.84 3.87
C ARG A 2 -3.00 -8.49 2.41
N ILE A 3 -2.06 -7.93 1.64
CA ILE A 3 -2.26 -7.59 0.21
C ILE A 3 -1.71 -8.69 -0.68
N THR A 4 -0.44 -9.09 -0.50
CA THR A 4 0.25 -10.01 -1.41
C THR A 4 0.26 -11.46 -0.94
N GLY A 5 -0.14 -11.74 0.30
CA GLY A 5 0.02 -13.07 0.92
C GLY A 5 1.47 -13.44 1.27
N MET A 6 2.47 -12.69 0.77
CA MET A 6 3.89 -12.99 0.95
C MET A 6 4.32 -13.02 2.42
N PHE A 7 5.25 -13.92 2.71
CA PHE A 7 6.07 -13.85 3.93
C PHE A 7 6.99 -12.64 3.81
N LEU A 8 7.16 -11.89 4.90
CA LEU A 8 8.01 -10.71 4.94
C LEU A 8 9.07 -10.91 6.02
N SER A 9 10.33 -10.66 5.67
CA SER A 9 11.38 -10.48 6.67
C SER A 9 11.23 -9.12 7.37
N ALA A 10 11.89 -8.95 8.51
CA ALA A 10 11.89 -7.68 9.24
C ALA A 10 12.40 -6.51 8.39
N SER A 11 13.34 -6.76 7.46
CA SER A 11 13.91 -5.74 6.57
C SER A 11 12.96 -5.27 5.46
N GLU A 12 11.87 -6.00 5.23
CA GLU A 12 10.89 -5.72 4.18
C GLU A 12 9.60 -5.12 4.72
N VAL A 13 9.42 -5.14 6.05
CA VAL A 13 8.23 -4.65 6.73
C VAL A 13 8.26 -3.13 6.86
N HIS A 14 7.15 -2.51 6.46
CA HIS A 14 6.82 -1.12 6.78
C HIS A 14 5.46 -1.06 7.48
N CYS A 15 5.37 -0.21 8.49
CA CYS A 15 4.10 0.16 9.11
C CYS A 15 3.46 1.28 8.29
N HIS A 16 2.19 1.12 7.95
CA HIS A 16 1.39 2.09 7.20
C HIS A 16 0.13 2.45 8.00
N HIS A 17 -0.13 3.75 8.15
CA HIS A 17 -1.41 4.25 8.63
C HIS A 17 -2.48 4.08 7.57
N TYR A 18 -3.48 3.23 7.82
CA TYR A 18 -4.59 2.97 6.91
C TYR A 18 -5.33 4.26 6.55
N ILE A 19 -5.64 5.07 7.56
CA ILE A 19 -5.99 6.49 7.40
C ILE A 19 -4.78 7.30 7.89
N PRO A 20 -4.15 8.14 7.04
CA PRO A 20 -3.02 8.98 7.43
C PRO A 20 -3.36 9.96 8.56
N SER A 21 -2.36 10.33 9.38
CA SER A 21 -2.56 11.23 10.54
C SER A 21 -3.11 12.61 10.14
N HIS A 22 -2.71 13.15 8.99
CA HIS A 22 -3.23 14.43 8.49
C HIS A 22 -4.70 14.38 8.05
N LEU A 23 -5.25 13.17 7.85
CA LEU A 23 -6.69 12.92 7.61
C LEU A 23 -7.42 12.44 8.87
N GLY A 24 -6.83 12.63 10.06
CA GLY A 24 -7.43 12.23 11.33
C GLY A 24 -7.16 10.78 11.74
N GLY A 25 -6.21 10.12 11.08
CA GLY A 25 -5.70 8.81 11.50
C GLY A 25 -5.04 8.81 12.88
N SER A 26 -5.09 7.68 13.57
CA SER A 26 -4.43 7.49 14.88
C SER A 26 -3.35 6.41 14.84
N ASP A 27 -2.49 6.36 15.86
CA ASP A 27 -1.48 5.31 16.04
C ASP A 27 -2.04 4.03 16.68
N LYS A 28 -3.36 3.92 16.83
CA LYS A 28 -4.00 2.71 17.36
C LYS A 28 -3.81 1.55 16.39
N PHE A 29 -3.61 0.36 16.94
CA PHE A 29 -3.35 -0.87 16.17
C PHE A 29 -4.37 -1.12 15.05
N ASN A 30 -5.64 -0.79 15.25
CA ASN A 30 -6.69 -0.95 14.24
C ASN A 30 -6.51 -0.05 13.00
N ASN A 31 -5.75 1.04 13.09
CA ASN A 31 -5.38 1.92 11.98
C ASN A 31 -4.02 1.57 11.37
N LEU A 32 -3.22 0.69 11.97
CA LEU A 32 -1.89 0.34 11.46
C LEU A 32 -1.93 -0.93 10.61
N ARG A 33 -1.12 -0.97 9.55
CA ARG A 33 -0.99 -2.12 8.64
C ARG A 33 0.48 -2.43 8.40
N ILE A 34 0.83 -3.71 8.50
CA ILE A 34 2.16 -4.19 8.13
C ILE A 34 2.16 -4.57 6.65
N LEU A 35 2.94 -3.85 5.86
CA LEU A 35 3.07 -4.00 4.42
C LEU A 35 4.52 -4.25 4.02
N HIS A 36 4.72 -4.74 2.80
CA HIS A 36 6.03 -4.72 2.15
C HIS A 36 6.39 -3.26 1.79
N LYS A 37 7.65 -2.86 1.97
CA LYS A 37 8.13 -1.49 1.71
C LYS A 37 7.75 -0.94 0.32
N GLU A 38 7.90 -1.75 -0.73
CA GLU A 38 7.55 -1.33 -2.09
C GLU A 38 6.04 -1.23 -2.33
N ILE A 39 5.22 -2.01 -1.59
CA ILE A 39 3.76 -1.87 -1.65
C ILE A 39 3.33 -0.59 -0.94
N HIS A 40 3.94 -0.28 0.21
CA HIS A 40 3.73 0.99 0.90
C HIS A 40 4.07 2.17 -0.04
N LYS A 41 5.21 2.09 -0.75
CA LYS A 41 5.58 3.07 -1.78
C LYS A 41 4.55 3.16 -2.91
N LEU A 42 4.09 2.01 -3.43
CA LEU A 42 3.08 1.95 -4.49
C LEU A 42 1.75 2.61 -4.09
N ILE A 43 1.32 2.47 -2.84
CA ILE A 43 0.08 3.11 -2.34
C ILE A 43 0.15 4.64 -2.41
N HIS A 44 1.31 5.24 -2.18
CA HIS A 44 1.45 6.70 -2.19
C HIS A 44 1.97 7.27 -3.51
N GLN A 45 2.36 6.42 -4.47
CA GLN A 45 2.90 6.89 -5.75
C GLN A 45 1.82 7.54 -6.62
N THR A 46 2.17 8.59 -7.35
CA THR A 46 1.30 9.27 -8.32
C THR A 46 1.88 9.28 -9.73
N ASP A 47 3.18 9.02 -9.88
CA ASP A 47 3.82 8.85 -11.18
C ASP A 47 3.44 7.49 -11.80
N THR A 48 2.74 7.55 -12.94
CA THR A 48 2.22 6.37 -13.64
C THR A 48 3.34 5.43 -14.09
N THR A 49 4.48 5.98 -14.53
CA THR A 49 5.62 5.18 -14.98
C THR A 49 6.15 4.30 -13.84
N THR A 50 6.38 4.90 -12.68
CA THR A 50 6.83 4.20 -11.47
C THR A 50 5.79 3.20 -10.97
N ILE A 51 4.50 3.54 -11.06
CA ILE A 51 3.40 2.62 -10.72
C ILE A 51 3.48 1.34 -11.57
N TYR A 52 3.58 1.48 -12.90
CA TYR A 52 3.66 0.32 -13.79
C TYR A 52 4.92 -0.52 -13.54
N THR A 53 6.07 0.12 -13.31
CA THR A 53 7.31 -0.59 -12.93
C THR A 53 7.13 -1.40 -11.65
N LEU A 54 6.52 -0.82 -10.61
CA LEU A 54 6.29 -1.50 -9.34
C LEU A 54 5.29 -2.66 -9.47
N ILE A 55 4.21 -2.49 -10.23
CA ILE A 55 3.21 -3.55 -10.49
C ILE A 55 3.86 -4.76 -11.13
N ASN A 56 4.66 -4.53 -12.17
CA ASN A 56 5.33 -5.60 -12.90
C ASN A 56 6.38 -6.29 -12.01
N ASN A 57 7.23 -5.52 -11.33
CA ASN A 57 8.30 -6.08 -10.49
C ASN A 57 7.77 -6.88 -9.30
N LEU A 58 6.61 -6.48 -8.75
CA LEU A 58 5.99 -7.14 -7.60
C LEU A 58 4.98 -8.22 -8.01
N GLY A 59 4.74 -8.43 -9.31
CA GLY A 59 3.77 -9.41 -9.80
C GLY A 59 2.35 -9.15 -9.29
N ILE A 60 1.93 -7.88 -9.23
CA ILE A 60 0.63 -7.49 -8.66
C ILE A 60 -0.50 -7.99 -9.56
N THR A 61 -1.39 -8.81 -8.99
CA THR A 61 -2.58 -9.32 -9.68
C THR A 61 -3.76 -8.35 -9.55
N GLU A 62 -4.78 -8.49 -10.39
CA GLU A 62 -5.98 -7.66 -10.34
C GLU A 62 -6.68 -7.62 -8.96
N PRO A 63 -6.85 -8.74 -8.22
CA PRO A 63 -7.38 -8.68 -6.85
C PRO A 63 -6.51 -7.86 -5.89
N MET A 64 -5.19 -7.87 -6.10
CA MET A 64 -4.25 -7.07 -5.31
C MET A 64 -4.34 -5.59 -5.66
N VAL A 65 -4.52 -5.25 -6.95
CA VAL A 65 -4.79 -3.88 -7.43
C VAL A 65 -6.03 -3.31 -6.74
N GLN A 66 -7.14 -4.05 -6.72
CA GLN A 66 -8.37 -3.61 -6.05
C GLN A 66 -8.12 -3.23 -4.59
N LYS A 67 -7.30 -4.02 -3.89
CA LYS A 67 -6.94 -3.77 -2.49
C LYS A 67 -5.99 -2.59 -2.33
N ILE A 68 -5.04 -2.41 -3.25
CA ILE A 68 -4.17 -1.24 -3.25
C ILE A 68 -5.00 0.03 -3.45
N ASN A 69 -5.92 0.03 -4.42
CA ASN A 69 -6.83 1.17 -4.68
C ASN A 69 -7.74 1.48 -3.48
N GLN A 70 -8.17 0.48 -2.71
CA GLN A 70 -8.86 0.72 -1.43
C GLN A 70 -7.98 1.50 -0.45
N TYR A 71 -6.69 1.17 -0.32
CA TYR A 71 -5.76 1.88 0.55
C TYR A 71 -5.48 3.30 0.05
N ARG A 72 -5.28 3.47 -1.26
CA ARG A 72 -5.14 4.79 -1.91
C ARG A 72 -6.29 5.71 -1.55
N LYS A 73 -7.53 5.21 -1.66
CA LYS A 73 -8.73 5.96 -1.33
C LYS A 73 -8.77 6.41 0.14
N GLN A 74 -8.34 5.58 1.08
CA GLN A 74 -8.26 5.98 2.50
C GLN A 74 -7.19 7.03 2.77
N CYS A 75 -6.20 7.12 1.89
CA CYS A 75 -5.18 8.16 1.90
C CYS A 75 -5.60 9.42 1.13
N GLY A 76 -6.85 9.50 0.66
CA GLY A 76 -7.33 10.63 -0.15
C GLY A 76 -6.75 10.66 -1.57
N LEU A 77 -6.26 9.53 -2.08
CA LEU A 77 -5.72 9.40 -3.43
C LEU A 77 -6.72 8.70 -4.36
N GLU A 78 -6.77 9.16 -5.60
CA GLU A 78 -7.57 8.50 -6.64
C GLU A 78 -6.99 7.13 -7.02
N PRO A 79 -7.84 6.19 -7.49
CA PRO A 79 -7.38 4.97 -8.12
C PRO A 79 -6.49 5.31 -9.32
N SER A 80 -5.26 4.82 -9.32
CA SER A 80 -4.28 5.10 -10.37
C SER A 80 -3.70 3.82 -10.97
N ILE A 81 -4.34 2.69 -10.70
CA ILE A 81 -3.94 1.34 -11.07
C ILE A 81 -5.16 0.57 -11.55
#